data_AF-A0A3D4UQG4-F1
#
_entry.id   AF-A0A3D4UQG4-F1
#
_cell.length_a   1.000
_cell.length_b   1.000
_cell.length_c   1.000
_cell.angle_alpha   90.00
_cell.angle_beta   90.00
_cell.angle_gamma   90.00
#
_symmetry.space_group_name_H-M   'P 1'
#
loop_
_entity.id
_entity.type
_entity.pdbx_description
1 polymer ?
#
loop_
_entity_poly.entity_id
_entity_poly.type
_entity_poly.pdbx_seq_one_letter_code
_entity_poly.pdbx_strand_id
1 'polypeptide(L)'
;DVLAYNTHYHMLFQNILVNEMFVDSAQKLESLVSHAKLHGYTVQNRTAASATLTLSSIPTDSGAVAYSRMTAKKTDNTIVNFYNINDIIATTNSQGVGEATFIAYEAQRAVIDQKLDINIEKQSSFIPDSNMDIRTLRVFVDGVEY
;
A
#
# COMPACT_ATOMS: atom_id res chain seq x y z
N ASP A 1 13.29 34.48 38.37
CA ASP A 1 12.26 33.60 37.77
C ASP A 1 12.33 33.43 36.26
N VAL A 2 12.69 34.46 35.47
CA VAL A 2 12.78 34.32 33.99
C VAL A 2 13.83 33.30 33.54
N LEU A 3 15.03 33.31 34.13
CA LEU A 3 16.07 32.34 33.78
C LEU A 3 15.68 30.90 34.17
N ALA A 4 15.11 30.72 35.37
CA ALA A 4 14.66 29.42 35.84
C ALA A 4 13.56 28.84 34.93
N TYR A 5 12.63 29.69 34.48
CA TYR A 5 11.61 29.32 33.50
C TYR A 5 12.25 28.84 32.18
N ASN A 6 13.15 29.62 31.59
CA ASN A 6 13.83 29.20 30.34
C ASN A 6 14.62 27.89 30.51
N THR A 7 15.35 27.73 31.62
CA THR A 7 16.09 26.50 31.91
C THR A 7 15.14 25.30 32.05
N HIS A 8 14.01 25.46 32.74
CA HIS A 8 13.03 24.39 32.88
C HIS A 8 12.45 23.97 31.54
N TYR A 9 12.12 24.91 30.66
CA TYR A 9 11.66 24.62 29.29
C TYR A 9 12.73 23.86 28.51
N HIS A 10 13.98 24.32 28.54
CA HIS A 10 15.08 23.61 27.86
C HIS A 10 15.28 22.19 28.40
N MET A 11 15.21 21.99 29.71
CA MET A 11 15.31 20.66 30.33
C MET A 11 14.16 19.74 29.89
N LEU A 12 12.93 20.25 29.85
CA LEU A 12 11.77 19.48 29.38
C LEU A 12 11.93 19.07 27.91
N PHE A 13 12.32 20.01 27.03
CA PHE A 13 12.54 19.71 25.61
C PHE A 13 13.65 18.68 25.41
N GLN A 14 14.76 18.81 26.15
CA GLN A 14 15.84 17.83 26.09
C GLN A 14 15.40 16.45 26.57
N ASN A 15 14.60 16.37 27.64
CA ASN A 15 14.09 15.09 28.12
C ASN A 15 13.19 14.40 27.07
N ILE A 16 12.28 15.16 26.45
CA ILE A 16 11.43 14.64 25.36
C ILE A 16 12.29 14.17 24.20
N LEU A 17 13.30 14.95 23.80
CA LEU A 17 14.21 14.59 22.71
C LEU A 17 14.99 13.30 23.00
N VAL A 18 15.50 13.13 24.22
CA VAL A 18 16.20 11.90 24.64
C VAL A 18 15.25 10.71 24.63
N ASN A 19 14.00 10.87 25.07
CA ASN A 19 13.02 9.79 25.04
C ASN A 19 12.70 9.36 23.59
N GLU A 20 12.66 10.30 22.64
CA GLU A 20 12.43 9.98 21.21
C GLU A 20 13.64 9.33 20.51
N MET A 21 14.83 9.36 21.11
CA MET A 21 16.04 8.73 20.54
C MET A 21 16.08 7.20 20.69
N PHE A 22 15.32 6.62 21.62
CA PHE A 22 15.32 5.18 21.87
C PHE A 22 13.96 4.56 21.56
N VAL A 23 13.97 3.37 20.95
CA VAL A 23 12.76 2.64 20.53
C VAL A 23 11.79 2.43 21.69
N ASP A 24 12.31 2.05 22.85
CA ASP A 24 11.50 1.65 24.01
C ASP A 24 10.90 2.84 24.75
N SER A 25 11.45 4.05 24.59
CA SER A 25 10.96 5.27 25.25
C SER A 25 10.25 6.25 24.30
N ALA A 26 10.36 6.05 22.99
CA ALA A 26 9.75 6.92 21.99
C ALA A 26 8.22 6.84 22.08
N GLN A 27 7.55 8.00 22.15
CA GLN A 27 6.09 8.08 22.18
C GLN A 27 5.53 8.48 20.81
N LYS A 28 6.33 9.17 19.99
CA LYS A 28 5.91 9.57 18.65
C LYS A 28 6.02 8.39 17.67
N LEU A 29 4.93 8.12 16.96
CA LEU A 29 4.87 7.03 15.98
C LEU A 29 5.92 7.19 14.88
N GLU A 30 6.21 8.41 14.46
CA GLU A 30 7.24 8.71 13.43
C GLU A 30 8.63 8.25 13.87
N SER A 31 9.01 8.51 15.14
CA SER A 31 10.29 8.10 15.71
C SER A 31 10.37 6.58 15.81
N LEU A 32 9.30 5.93 16.30
CA LEU A 32 9.21 4.47 16.38
C LEU A 32 9.37 3.82 14.99
N VAL A 33 8.66 4.35 13.98
CA VAL A 33 8.76 3.88 12.59
C VAL A 33 10.17 4.08 12.04
N SER A 34 10.83 5.21 12.33
CA SER A 34 12.20 5.48 11.89
C SER A 34 13.20 4.51 12.49
N HIS A 35 13.11 4.24 13.79
CA HIS A 35 13.98 3.28 14.45
C HIS A 35 13.72 1.85 13.97
N ALA A 36 12.45 1.47 13.80
CA ALA A 36 12.11 0.15 13.28
C ALA A 36 12.68 -0.09 11.86
N LYS A 37 12.66 0.94 11.01
CA LYS A 37 13.27 0.90 9.66
C LYS A 37 14.78 0.66 9.72
N LEU A 38 15.48 1.25 10.69
CA LEU A 38 16.91 1.00 10.91
C LEU A 38 17.19 -0.48 11.23
N HIS A 39 16.28 -1.13 11.97
CA HIS A 39 16.34 -2.55 12.30
C HIS A 39 15.85 -3.49 11.18
N GLY A 40 15.52 -2.96 10.00
CA GLY A 40 15.03 -3.74 8.86
C GLY A 40 13.54 -4.09 8.94
N TYR A 41 12.79 -3.51 9.88
CA TYR A 41 11.34 -3.68 9.96
C TYR A 41 10.61 -2.49 9.34
N THR A 42 9.84 -2.75 8.29
CA THR A 42 8.94 -1.75 7.70
C THR A 42 7.56 -1.90 8.33
N VAL A 43 7.12 -0.89 9.08
CA VAL A 43 5.75 -0.83 9.60
C VAL A 43 4.76 -0.82 8.45
N GLN A 44 3.79 -1.73 8.48
CA GLN A 44 2.77 -1.84 7.45
C GLN A 44 1.90 -0.58 7.42
N ASN A 45 1.62 -0.07 6.22
CA ASN A 45 0.65 0.99 6.02
C ASN A 45 -0.78 0.41 5.97
N ARG A 46 -1.77 1.26 5.71
CA ARG A 46 -3.15 0.83 5.41
C ARG A 46 -3.16 -0.30 4.37
N THR A 47 -3.80 -1.38 4.75
CA THR A 47 -3.90 -2.63 3.99
C THR A 47 -5.26 -2.69 3.32
N ALA A 48 -5.29 -2.90 2.01
CA ALA A 48 -6.53 -3.09 1.25
C ALA A 48 -7.16 -4.45 1.58
N ALA A 49 -8.50 -4.50 1.60
CA ALA A 49 -9.22 -5.76 1.71
C ALA A 49 -9.00 -6.59 0.43
N SER A 50 -8.78 -7.89 0.58
CA SER A 50 -8.61 -8.83 -0.53
C SER A 50 -9.77 -9.81 -0.57
N ALA A 51 -10.25 -10.12 -1.77
CA ALA A 51 -11.27 -11.13 -2.01
C ALA A 51 -10.83 -12.08 -3.12
N THR A 52 -11.01 -13.39 -2.92
CA THR A 52 -10.84 -14.38 -3.98
C THR A 52 -12.14 -14.45 -4.77
N LEU A 53 -12.07 -14.13 -6.05
CA LEU A 53 -13.21 -14.14 -6.97
C LEU A 53 -13.02 -15.27 -7.99
N THR A 54 -14.12 -15.97 -8.28
CA THR A 54 -14.17 -16.99 -9.33
C THR A 54 -15.19 -16.57 -10.37
N LEU A 55 -14.71 -16.34 -11.59
CA LEU A 55 -15.56 -16.15 -12.76
C LEU A 55 -15.81 -17.52 -13.39
N SER A 56 -17.08 -17.91 -13.50
CA SER A 56 -17.51 -19.13 -14.16
C SER A 56 -18.33 -18.82 -15.41
N SER A 57 -18.41 -19.79 -16.33
CA SER A 57 -19.21 -19.67 -17.55
C SER A 57 -18.75 -18.60 -18.54
N ILE A 58 -17.43 -18.43 -18.69
CA ILE A 58 -16.82 -17.57 -19.71
C ILE A 58 -16.17 -18.39 -20.83
N PRO A 59 -16.02 -17.85 -22.06
CA PRO A 59 -15.25 -18.52 -23.11
C PRO A 59 -13.80 -18.77 -22.68
N THR A 60 -13.23 -19.91 -23.06
CA THR A 60 -11.79 -20.18 -22.93
C THR A 60 -10.99 -19.18 -23.76
N ASP A 61 -9.84 -18.71 -23.27
CA ASP A 61 -9.07 -17.54 -23.75
C ASP A 61 -9.71 -16.16 -23.53
N SER A 62 -10.88 -16.07 -22.88
CA SER A 62 -11.41 -14.79 -22.41
C SER A 62 -10.78 -14.40 -21.07
N GLY A 63 -10.61 -13.11 -20.83
CA GLY A 63 -9.91 -12.63 -19.65
C GLY A 63 -10.16 -11.16 -19.36
N ALA A 64 -9.52 -10.68 -18.29
CA ALA A 64 -9.45 -9.26 -17.96
C ALA A 64 -7.99 -8.86 -17.81
N VAL A 65 -7.63 -7.71 -18.37
CA VAL A 65 -6.27 -7.15 -18.25
C VAL A 65 -6.01 -6.73 -16.82
N ALA A 66 -4.76 -6.72 -16.39
CA ALA A 66 -4.29 -6.15 -15.14
C ALA A 66 -4.94 -4.78 -14.85
N TYR A 67 -5.26 -4.54 -13.58
CA TYR A 67 -5.86 -3.29 -13.09
C TYR A 67 -7.25 -2.97 -13.65
N SER A 68 -7.99 -3.98 -14.12
CA SER A 68 -9.39 -3.84 -14.51
C SER A 68 -10.29 -3.62 -13.29
N ARG A 69 -11.22 -2.66 -13.40
CA ARG A 69 -12.18 -2.35 -12.34
C ARG A 69 -13.34 -3.34 -12.33
N MET A 70 -13.57 -3.97 -11.18
CA MET A 70 -14.74 -4.79 -10.90
C MET A 70 -15.56 -4.14 -9.80
N THR A 71 -16.85 -3.96 -10.04
CA THR A 71 -17.76 -3.33 -9.07
C THR A 71 -18.60 -4.41 -8.42
N ALA A 72 -18.47 -4.55 -7.11
CA ALA A 72 -19.32 -5.42 -6.32
C ALA A 72 -20.35 -4.58 -5.56
N LYS A 73 -21.59 -5.04 -5.58
CA LYS A 73 -22.69 -4.44 -4.82
C LYS A 73 -23.02 -5.36 -3.65
N LYS A 74 -22.91 -4.83 -2.44
CA LYS A 74 -23.29 -5.54 -1.23
C LYS A 74 -24.82 -5.49 -1.05
N THR A 75 -25.35 -6.43 -0.26
CA THR A 75 -26.79 -6.52 0.06
C THR A 75 -27.35 -5.25 0.70
N ASP A 76 -26.51 -4.46 1.38
CA ASP A 76 -26.86 -3.17 1.99
C ASP A 76 -26.83 -1.98 0.99
N ASN A 77 -26.74 -2.27 -0.31
CA ASN A 77 -26.66 -1.28 -1.39
C ASN A 77 -25.36 -0.44 -1.38
N THR A 78 -24.36 -0.81 -0.58
CA THR A 78 -23.01 -0.25 -0.65
C THR A 78 -22.28 -0.80 -1.87
N ILE A 79 -21.68 0.09 -2.65
CA ILE A 79 -20.89 -0.26 -3.83
C ILE A 79 -19.42 -0.18 -3.44
N VAL A 80 -18.70 -1.29 -3.66
CA VAL A 80 -17.25 -1.39 -3.44
C VAL A 80 -16.58 -1.76 -4.75
N ASN A 81 -15.41 -1.18 -5.00
CA ASN A 81 -14.64 -1.42 -6.21
C ASN A 81 -13.42 -2.27 -5.88
N PHE A 82 -13.20 -3.28 -6.71
CA PHE A 82 -12.08 -4.19 -6.64
C PHE A 82 -11.27 -4.10 -7.93
N TYR A 83 -9.96 -4.35 -7.81
CA TYR A 83 -9.02 -4.36 -8.93
C TYR A 83 -8.17 -5.64 -8.87
N ASN A 84 -7.89 -6.22 -10.02
CA ASN A 84 -6.89 -7.28 -10.17
C ASN A 84 -5.50 -6.69 -10.36
N ILE A 85 -4.46 -7.35 -9.86
CA ILE A 85 -3.07 -6.93 -10.07
C ILE A 85 -2.51 -7.51 -11.36
N ASN A 86 -2.81 -8.79 -11.61
CA ASN A 86 -2.28 -9.53 -12.76
C ASN A 86 -3.39 -9.73 -13.80
N ASP A 87 -2.98 -10.01 -15.03
CA ASP A 87 -3.88 -10.48 -16.08
C ASP A 87 -4.62 -11.74 -15.62
N ILE A 88 -5.91 -11.77 -15.92
CA ILE A 88 -6.80 -12.90 -15.64
C ILE A 88 -7.04 -13.62 -16.97
N ILE A 89 -6.70 -14.90 -17.03
CA ILE A 89 -6.91 -15.75 -18.21
C ILE A 89 -7.81 -16.91 -17.81
N ALA A 90 -8.90 -17.12 -18.55
CA ALA A 90 -9.81 -18.24 -18.32
C ALA A 90 -9.17 -19.56 -18.74
N THR A 91 -9.26 -20.56 -17.86
CA THR A 91 -8.82 -21.93 -18.11
C THR A 91 -10.03 -22.86 -18.15
N THR A 92 -9.94 -23.96 -18.90
CA THR A 92 -11.02 -24.93 -18.98
C THR A 92 -11.15 -25.72 -17.68
N ASN A 93 -12.33 -25.71 -17.07
CA ASN A 93 -12.61 -26.52 -15.89
C ASN A 93 -12.97 -27.97 -16.25
N SER A 94 -13.18 -28.82 -15.23
CA SER A 94 -13.51 -30.24 -15.38
C SER A 94 -14.82 -30.52 -16.15
N GLN A 95 -15.65 -29.49 -16.39
CA GLN A 95 -16.90 -29.56 -17.14
C GLN A 95 -16.79 -28.99 -18.57
N GLY A 96 -15.59 -28.60 -19.01
CA GLY A 96 -15.37 -28.02 -20.34
C GLY A 96 -15.76 -26.55 -20.45
N VAL A 97 -16.01 -25.87 -19.33
CA VAL A 97 -16.43 -24.47 -19.26
C VAL A 97 -15.23 -23.61 -18.83
N GLY A 98 -15.07 -22.41 -19.40
CA GLY A 98 -14.01 -21.49 -18.99
C GLY A 98 -14.28 -20.94 -17.58
N GLU A 99 -13.24 -21.01 -16.75
CA GLU A 99 -13.24 -20.57 -15.35
C GLU A 99 -11.91 -19.87 -15.03
N ALA A 100 -12.00 -18.79 -14.23
CA ALA A 100 -10.83 -18.05 -13.76
C ALA A 100 -10.98 -17.71 -12.28
N THR A 101 -9.99 -18.09 -11.47
CA THR A 101 -9.92 -17.73 -10.05
C THR A 101 -8.74 -16.79 -9.83
N PHE A 102 -8.98 -15.65 -9.17
CA PHE A 102 -7.94 -14.66 -8.89
C PHE A 102 -8.26 -13.90 -7.61
N ILE A 103 -7.25 -13.21 -7.08
CA ILE A 103 -7.37 -12.32 -5.92
C ILE A 103 -7.55 -10.89 -6.42
N ALA A 104 -8.59 -10.23 -5.94
CA ALA A 104 -8.85 -8.82 -6.20
C ALA A 104 -8.71 -8.01 -4.91
N TYR A 105 -8.25 -6.77 -5.04
CA TYR A 105 -8.01 -5.85 -3.93
C TYR A 105 -8.98 -4.67 -4.00
N GLU A 106 -9.54 -4.30 -2.84
CA GLU A 106 -10.42 -3.16 -2.72
C GLU A 106 -9.63 -1.86 -2.90
N ALA A 107 -10.10 -0.98 -3.79
CA ALA A 107 -9.55 0.36 -3.92
C ALA A 107 -10.60 1.34 -4.46
N GLN A 108 -10.44 2.62 -4.16
CA GLN A 108 -11.24 3.66 -4.80
C GLN A 108 -10.78 3.90 -6.25
N ARG A 109 -9.46 3.92 -6.47
CA ARG A 109 -8.83 4.11 -7.78
C ARG A 109 -7.58 3.22 -7.89
N ALA A 110 -7.33 2.66 -9.07
CA ALA A 110 -6.02 2.16 -9.44
C ALA A 110 -5.22 3.29 -10.11
N VAL A 111 -3.97 3.46 -9.70
CA VAL A 111 -3.05 4.41 -10.33
C VAL A 111 -2.09 3.61 -11.19
N ILE A 112 -2.11 3.89 -12.50
CA ILE A 112 -1.32 3.18 -13.52
C ILE A 112 -0.41 4.21 -14.18
N ASP A 113 0.84 3.83 -14.47
CA ASP A 113 1.84 4.65 -15.16
C ASP A 113 2.06 6.05 -14.57
N GLN A 114 2.04 6.16 -13.25
CA GLN A 114 2.41 7.41 -12.59
C GLN A 114 3.91 7.66 -12.78
N LYS A 115 4.23 8.65 -13.62
CA LYS A 115 5.60 9.14 -13.76
C LYS A 115 6.04 9.78 -12.46
N LEU A 116 7.25 9.43 -12.06
CA LEU A 116 7.82 9.83 -10.80
C LEU A 116 9.15 10.54 -11.06
N ASP A 117 9.27 11.78 -10.58
CA ASP A 117 10.51 12.54 -10.71
C ASP A 117 11.53 12.01 -9.70
N ILE A 118 12.61 11.42 -10.21
CA ILE A 118 13.67 10.86 -9.36
C ILE A 118 14.66 11.94 -9.02
N ASN A 119 14.90 12.16 -7.73
CA ASN A 119 16.04 12.96 -7.31
C ASN A 119 17.32 12.14 -7.51
N ILE A 120 18.14 12.51 -8.49
CA ILE A 120 19.34 11.76 -8.88
C ILE A 120 20.36 11.70 -7.74
N GLU A 121 20.53 12.79 -6.98
CA GLU A 121 21.51 12.87 -5.88
C GLU A 121 21.10 11.98 -4.71
N LYS A 122 19.81 11.95 -4.37
CA LYS A 122 19.28 11.18 -3.24
C LYS A 122 18.83 9.78 -3.62
N GLN A 123 18.81 9.45 -4.92
CA GLN A 123 18.26 8.22 -5.49
C GLN A 123 16.89 7.85 -4.90
N SER A 124 16.08 8.87 -4.65
CA SER A 124 14.82 8.74 -3.93
C SER A 124 13.75 9.46 -4.69
N SER A 125 12.52 8.97 -4.57
CA SER A 125 11.38 9.75 -4.98
C SER A 125 10.21 9.60 -4.02
N PHE A 126 9.27 10.53 -4.11
CA PHE A 126 8.22 10.75 -3.14
C PHE A 126 6.84 10.58 -3.77
N ILE A 127 6.05 9.69 -3.18
CA ILE A 127 4.64 9.46 -3.55
C ILE A 127 3.76 10.11 -2.47
N PRO A 128 2.96 11.14 -2.80
CA PRO A 128 2.19 11.90 -1.81
C PRO A 128 0.89 11.23 -1.33
N ASP A 129 0.72 9.91 -1.50
CA ASP A 129 -0.52 9.20 -1.13
C ASP A 129 -0.36 8.42 0.18
N SER A 130 -1.11 8.80 1.22
CA SER A 130 -1.09 8.15 2.53
C SER A 130 -1.96 6.90 2.61
N ASN A 131 -2.88 6.69 1.67
CA ASN A 131 -3.82 5.56 1.66
C ASN A 131 -3.36 4.39 0.77
N MET A 132 -2.15 4.45 0.24
CA MET A 132 -1.60 3.44 -0.65
C MET A 132 -1.20 2.18 0.13
N ASP A 133 -1.62 1.02 -0.37
CA ASP A 133 -1.13 -0.28 0.09
C ASP A 133 0.22 -0.58 -0.58
N ILE A 134 1.27 -0.72 0.24
CA ILE A 134 2.64 -0.95 -0.23
C ILE A 134 2.76 -2.34 -0.90
N ARG A 135 1.92 -3.32 -0.54
CA ARG A 135 1.99 -4.69 -1.07
C ARG A 135 1.55 -4.77 -2.54
N THR A 136 0.70 -3.84 -2.96
CA THR A 136 0.20 -3.73 -4.33
C THR A 136 1.05 -2.80 -5.19
N LEU A 137 2.06 -2.15 -4.63
CA LEU A 137 2.99 -1.29 -5.37
C LEU A 137 3.81 -2.15 -6.33
N ARG A 138 3.93 -1.68 -7.56
CA ARG A 138 4.81 -2.22 -8.61
C ARG A 138 5.57 -1.07 -9.24
N VAL A 139 6.85 -1.29 -9.51
CA VAL A 139 7.74 -0.28 -10.06
C VAL A 139 8.25 -0.78 -11.40
N PHE A 140 8.16 0.06 -12.42
CA PHE A 140 8.66 -0.23 -13.75
C PHE A 140 9.73 0.80 -14.11
N VAL A 141 10.88 0.33 -14.60
CA VAL A 141 11.94 1.18 -15.17
C VAL A 141 12.10 0.79 -16.63
N ASP A 142 11.90 1.75 -17.54
CA ASP A 142 11.96 1.55 -18.99
C ASP A 142 11.15 0.34 -19.51
N GLY A 143 10.01 0.06 -18.86
CA GLY A 143 9.10 -1.04 -19.21
C GLY A 143 9.43 -2.38 -18.58
N VAL A 144 10.44 -2.46 -17.70
CA VAL A 144 10.80 -3.67 -16.94
C VAL A 144 10.37 -3.53 -15.49
N GLU A 145 9.68 -4.54 -14.96
CA GLU A 145 9.24 -4.62 -13.55
C GLU A 145 10.43 -4.91 -12.61
N TYR A 146 10.45 -4.26 -11.43
CA TYR A 146 11.44 -4.45 -10.36
C TYR A 146 10.78 -4.79 -9.02
#